data_AF-A0A4C1Z2F6-F1
#
_entry.id   AF-A0A4C1Z2F6-F1
#
_cell.length_a   1.000
_cell.length_b   1.000
_cell.length_c   1.000
_cell.angle_alpha   90.00
_cell.angle_beta   90.00
_cell.angle_gamma   90.00
#
_symmetry.space_group_name_H-M   'P 1'
#
loop_
_entity.id
_entity.type
_entity.pdbx_description
1 polymer ?
#
loop_
_entity_poly.entity_id
_entity_poly.type
_entity_poly.pdbx_seq_one_letter_code
_entity_poly.pdbx_strand_id
1 'polypeptide(L)'
;MPEPETAAKKAQDLAHTSIKDDRPTETEPSISKTASIVNKLALEAKTELERLTNINKTVKEAVISKLCAIGELALRLEESRSGYAAGWSEKKPARPGRLPLWKANIGRKQRGN
;
A
#
# COMPACT_ATOMS: atom_id res chain seq x y z
N MET A 1 -27.15 52.79 27.23
CA MET A 1 -27.28 52.75 25.74
C MET A 1 -26.44 53.87 25.18
N PRO A 2 -25.55 53.66 24.18
CA PRO A 2 -25.41 52.48 23.31
C PRO A 2 -23.99 51.83 23.26
N GLU A 3 -23.92 50.57 22.84
CA GLU A 3 -22.82 50.04 21.99
C GLU A 3 -23.34 50.00 20.53
N PRO A 4 -22.49 49.96 19.47
CA PRO A 4 -21.99 48.66 18.95
C PRO A 4 -20.61 48.66 18.23
N GLU A 5 -19.87 47.57 18.46
CA GLU A 5 -19.18 46.65 17.51
C GLU A 5 -18.40 47.09 16.24
N THR A 6 -17.33 46.30 15.99
CA THR A 6 -16.69 45.86 14.72
C THR A 6 -15.58 46.69 14.04
N ALA A 7 -14.32 46.19 14.15
CA ALA A 7 -13.40 45.86 13.02
C ALA A 7 -11.99 45.49 13.58
N ALA A 8 -11.67 44.21 13.74
CA ALA A 8 -10.84 43.44 12.80
C ALA A 8 -9.43 44.03 12.50
N LYS A 9 -8.37 43.44 13.06
CA LYS A 9 -7.44 42.56 12.31
C LYS A 9 -6.23 42.12 13.16
N LYS A 10 -6.14 40.79 13.25
CA LYS A 10 -5.04 39.96 13.74
C LYS A 10 -3.93 39.93 12.68
N ALA A 11 -2.69 40.19 13.08
CA ALA A 11 -1.49 39.68 12.40
C ALA A 11 -0.38 39.55 13.43
N GLN A 12 -0.27 38.34 14.00
CA GLN A 12 0.90 37.91 14.76
C GLN A 12 1.99 37.60 13.72
N ASP A 13 3.04 38.40 13.73
CA ASP A 13 4.24 38.18 12.94
C ASP A 13 5.18 37.28 13.75
N LEU A 14 4.99 35.96 13.64
CA LEU A 14 6.05 35.00 13.98
C LEU A 14 6.74 34.63 12.67
N ALA A 15 7.90 35.24 12.45
CA ALA A 15 8.84 34.89 11.40
C ALA A 15 9.22 33.41 11.53
N HIS A 16 8.57 32.55 10.73
CA HIS A 16 9.04 31.21 10.47
C HIS A 16 10.27 31.33 9.56
N THR A 17 11.46 31.20 10.16
CA THR A 17 12.70 30.90 9.41
C THR A 17 12.54 29.53 8.77
N SER A 18 12.04 29.51 7.54
CA SER A 18 12.01 28.33 6.68
C SER A 18 13.44 28.04 6.23
N ILE A 19 14.18 27.33 7.08
CA ILE A 19 15.41 26.66 6.69
C ILE A 19 14.95 25.57 5.72
N LYS A 20 15.14 25.82 4.43
CA LYS A 20 15.04 24.78 3.41
C LYS A 20 16.21 23.82 3.66
N ASP A 21 15.93 22.77 4.40
CA ASP A 21 16.84 21.66 4.62
C ASP A 21 16.96 20.92 3.27
N ASP A 22 17.97 21.30 2.48
CA ASP A 22 18.35 20.70 1.19
C ASP A 22 19.11 19.38 1.42
N ARG A 23 18.67 18.58 2.40
CA ARG A 23 19.18 17.23 2.58
C ARG A 23 18.64 16.38 1.44
N PRO A 24 19.51 15.72 0.63
CA PRO A 24 19.03 14.70 -0.28
C PRO A 24 18.36 13.64 0.58
N THR A 25 17.03 13.55 0.49
CA THR A 25 16.26 12.49 1.12
C THR A 25 16.73 11.20 0.47
N GLU A 26 17.63 10.49 1.14
CA GLU A 26 17.96 9.10 0.80
C GLU A 26 16.65 8.33 0.88
N THR A 27 15.94 8.30 -0.24
CA THR A 27 14.60 7.75 -0.31
C THR A 27 14.81 6.26 -0.30
N GLU A 28 14.63 5.64 0.87
CA GLU A 28 14.73 4.20 1.02
C GLU A 28 13.99 3.50 -0.12
N PRO A 29 14.60 2.48 -0.75
CA PRO A 29 13.99 1.81 -1.87
C PRO A 29 12.61 1.28 -1.47
N SER A 30 11.61 1.55 -2.31
CA SER A 30 10.25 1.10 -2.06
C SER A 30 10.21 -0.40 -1.81
N ILE A 31 9.26 -0.86 -0.98
CA ILE A 31 9.10 -2.30 -0.67
C ILE A 31 9.03 -3.14 -1.95
N SER A 32 8.35 -2.64 -2.99
CA SER A 32 8.27 -3.30 -4.31
C SER A 32 9.65 -3.38 -4.99
N LYS A 33 10.44 -2.30 -5.00
CA LYS A 33 11.80 -2.32 -5.56
C LYS A 33 12.70 -3.28 -4.79
N THR A 34 12.63 -3.27 -3.46
CA THR A 34 13.39 -4.18 -2.60
C THR A 34 12.98 -5.64 -2.82
N ALA A 35 11.69 -5.94 -2.91
CA ALA A 35 11.19 -7.28 -3.19
C ALA A 35 11.64 -7.79 -4.57
N SER A 36 11.57 -6.93 -5.60
CA SER A 36 12.05 -7.26 -6.95
C SER A 36 13.55 -7.63 -6.94
N ILE A 37 14.38 -6.86 -6.22
CA ILE A 37 15.81 -7.15 -6.05
C ILE A 37 16.02 -8.49 -5.35
N VAL A 38 15.30 -8.75 -4.26
CA VAL A 38 15.42 -10.02 -3.51
C VAL A 38 15.04 -11.21 -4.40
N ASN A 39 13.96 -11.12 -5.17
CA ASN A 39 13.54 -12.17 -6.09
C ASN A 39 14.62 -12.46 -7.15
N LYS A 40 15.19 -11.41 -7.74
CA LYS A 40 16.29 -11.54 -8.71
C LYS A 40 17.50 -12.25 -8.10
N LEU A 41 17.94 -11.83 -6.92
CA LEU A 41 19.07 -12.44 -6.23
C LEU A 41 18.81 -13.90 -5.87
N ALA A 42 17.59 -14.25 -5.45
CA ALA A 42 17.22 -15.63 -5.15
C ALA A 42 17.30 -16.53 -6.40
N LEU A 43 16.86 -16.04 -7.56
CA LEU A 43 16.95 -16.75 -8.84
C LEU A 43 18.40 -16.93 -9.30
N GLU A 44 19.22 -15.88 -9.21
CA GLU A 44 20.65 -15.94 -9.55
C GLU A 44 21.38 -16.93 -8.65
N ALA A 45 21.17 -16.85 -7.33
CA ALA A 45 21.76 -17.78 -6.37
C ALA A 45 21.33 -19.24 -6.60
N LYS A 46 20.06 -19.47 -6.95
CA LYS A 46 19.55 -20.80 -7.29
C LYS A 46 20.28 -21.34 -8.53
N THR A 47 20.34 -20.53 -9.58
CA THR A 47 20.97 -20.92 -10.85
C THR A 47 22.46 -21.23 -10.65
N GLU A 48 23.15 -20.43 -9.85
CA GLU A 48 24.56 -20.66 -9.54
C GLU A 48 24.76 -21.93 -8.71
N LEU A 49 23.91 -22.16 -7.72
CA LEU A 49 23.93 -23.38 -6.93
C LEU A 49 23.64 -24.63 -7.79
N GLU A 50 22.72 -24.55 -8.74
CA GLU A 50 22.42 -25.62 -9.69
C GLU A 50 23.64 -26.04 -10.51
N ARG A 51 24.56 -25.12 -10.83
CA ARG A 51 25.81 -25.42 -11.55
C ARG A 51 26.88 -26.14 -10.72
N LEU A 52 26.81 -26.06 -9.39
CA LEU A 52 27.81 -26.69 -8.52
C LEU A 52 27.61 -28.21 -8.48
N THR A 53 28.63 -28.97 -8.88
CA THR A 53 28.59 -30.45 -8.91
C THR A 53 29.20 -31.11 -7.67
N ASN A 54 30.05 -30.38 -6.93
CA ASN A 54 30.82 -30.89 -5.78
C ASN A 54 30.23 -30.44 -4.44
N ILE A 55 28.91 -30.54 -4.27
CA ILE A 55 28.19 -30.22 -3.03
C ILE A 55 27.33 -31.42 -2.62
N ASN A 56 27.12 -31.59 -1.31
CA ASN A 56 26.18 -32.57 -0.78
C ASN A 56 24.78 -32.35 -1.38
N LYS A 57 24.23 -33.40 -2.02
CA LYS A 57 22.93 -33.34 -2.72
C LYS A 57 21.79 -32.84 -1.84
N THR A 58 21.67 -33.38 -0.62
CA THR A 58 20.59 -33.02 0.31
C THR A 58 20.68 -31.57 0.74
N VAL A 59 21.89 -31.07 1.02
CA VAL A 59 22.11 -29.65 1.36
C VAL A 59 21.76 -28.77 0.17
N LYS A 60 22.19 -29.14 -1.04
CA LYS A 60 21.87 -28.40 -2.28
C LYS A 60 20.37 -28.27 -2.48
N GLU A 61 19.64 -29.38 -2.41
CA GLU A 61 18.19 -29.41 -2.55
C GLU A 61 17.50 -28.55 -1.47
N ALA A 62 17.92 -28.67 -0.21
CA ALA A 62 17.36 -27.88 0.89
C ALA A 62 17.56 -26.36 0.71
N VAL A 63 18.73 -25.94 0.22
CA VAL A 63 19.00 -24.52 -0.07
C VAL A 63 18.19 -24.05 -1.27
N ILE A 64 18.11 -24.83 -2.35
CA ILE A 64 17.28 -24.51 -3.52
C ILE A 64 15.81 -24.32 -3.10
N SER A 65 15.25 -25.22 -2.30
CA SER A 65 13.87 -25.10 -1.81
C SER A 65 13.65 -23.81 -1.01
N LYS A 66 14.61 -23.41 -0.17
CA LYS A 66 14.54 -22.14 0.59
C LYS A 66 14.62 -20.92 -0.33
N LEU A 67 15.48 -20.94 -1.34
CA LEU A 67 15.59 -19.86 -2.33
C LEU A 67 14.29 -19.69 -3.12
N CYS A 68 13.64 -20.79 -3.52
CA CYS A 68 12.31 -20.73 -4.15
C CYS A 68 11.27 -20.08 -3.22
N ALA A 69 11.22 -20.49 -1.94
CA ALA A 69 10.29 -19.91 -0.97
C ALA A 69 10.53 -18.40 -0.75
N ILE A 70 11.79 -17.96 -0.72
CA ILE A 70 12.14 -16.54 -0.64
C ILE A 70 11.65 -15.77 -1.87
N GLY A 71 11.87 -16.32 -3.07
CA GLY A 71 11.38 -15.73 -4.32
C GLY A 71 9.86 -15.57 -4.35
N GLU A 72 9.12 -16.60 -3.95
CA GLU A 72 7.65 -16.55 -3.86
C GLU A 72 7.16 -15.49 -2.86
N LEU A 73 7.80 -15.40 -1.69
CA LEU A 73 7.46 -14.38 -0.69
C LEU A 73 7.73 -12.98 -1.22
N ALA A 74 8.83 -12.78 -1.94
CA ALA A 74 9.17 -11.50 -2.56
C ALA A 74 8.13 -11.10 -3.64
N LEU A 75 7.73 -12.03 -4.51
CA LEU A 75 6.67 -11.77 -5.50
C LEU A 75 5.34 -11.37 -4.84
N ARG A 76 4.94 -12.05 -3.76
CA ARG A 76 3.73 -11.69 -3.01
C ARG A 76 3.80 -10.28 -2.41
N LEU A 77 4.98 -9.84 -1.97
CA LEU A 77 5.18 -8.48 -1.47
C LEU A 77 5.06 -7.42 -2.57
N GLU A 78 5.54 -7.74 -3.78
CA GLU A 78 5.39 -6.90 -4.97
C GLU A 78 3.90 -6.77 -5.38
N GLU A 79 3.19 -7.89 -5.44
CA GLU A 79 1.78 -7.97 -5.82
C GLU A 79 0.84 -7.30 -4.79
N SER A 80 1.10 -7.46 -3.48
CA SER A 80 0.26 -6.92 -2.41
C SER A 80 0.10 -5.39 -2.47
N ARG A 81 1.07 -4.67 -3.06
CA ARG A 81 0.98 -3.21 -3.28
C ARG A 81 0.28 -2.85 -4.58
N SER A 82 0.44 -3.67 -5.63
CA SER A 82 -0.32 -3.53 -6.88
C SER A 82 -1.83 -3.67 -6.64
N GLY A 83 -2.24 -4.64 -5.82
CA GLY A 83 -3.65 -4.85 -5.46
C GLY A 83 -4.28 -3.72 -4.64
N TYR A 84 -3.52 -3.07 -3.73
CA TYR A 84 -4.00 -1.91 -2.98
C TYR A 84 -4.23 -0.67 -3.87
N ALA A 85 -3.38 -0.45 -4.88
CA ALA A 85 -3.55 0.65 -5.83
C ALA A 85 -4.76 0.45 -6.76
N ALA A 86 -5.06 -0.80 -7.16
CA ALA A 86 -6.23 -1.12 -7.96
C ALA A 86 -7.56 -0.97 -7.20
N GLY A 87 -7.58 -1.23 -5.88
CA GLY A 87 -8.79 -1.15 -5.06
C GLY A 87 -9.23 0.27 -4.65
N TRP A 88 -8.44 1.31 -4.92
CA TRP A 88 -8.73 2.69 -4.51
C TRP A 88 -9.28 3.57 -5.64
N SER A 89 -9.14 3.17 -6.90
CA SER A 89 -9.69 3.94 -8.04
C SER A 89 -11.18 3.72 -8.30
N GLU A 90 -11.85 2.85 -7.53
CA GLU A 90 -13.27 2.55 -7.70
C GLU A 90 -14.11 2.84 -6.44
N LYS A 91 -13.86 3.99 -5.81
CA LYS A 91 -14.88 4.65 -4.99
C LYS A 91 -15.05 6.09 -5.44
N LYS A 92 -15.73 6.26 -6.58
CA LYS A 92 -16.42 7.53 -6.87
C LYS A 92 -17.34 7.81 -5.69
N PRO A 93 -17.35 9.02 -5.10
CA PRO A 93 -18.32 9.34 -4.06
C PRO A 93 -19.71 9.17 -4.65
N ALA A 94 -20.50 8.29 -4.03
CA ALA A 94 -21.90 8.13 -4.36
C ALA A 94 -22.54 9.53 -4.30
N ARG A 95 -23.15 9.94 -5.42
CA ARG A 95 -24.04 11.10 -5.42
C ARG A 95 -25.08 10.88 -4.31
N PRO A 96 -25.31 11.86 -3.42
CA PRO A 96 -26.32 11.70 -2.38
C PRO A 96 -27.68 11.56 -3.06
N GLY A 97 -28.35 10.42 -2.89
CA GLY A 97 -29.72 10.24 -3.37
C GLY A 97 -30.09 8.93 -4.08
N ARG A 98 -29.23 7.90 -4.12
CA ARG A 98 -29.67 6.56 -4.58
C ARG A 98 -29.29 5.48 -3.58
N LEU A 99 -30.23 5.16 -2.69
CA LEU A 99 -30.21 3.90 -1.95
C LEU A 99 -30.41 2.74 -2.96
N PRO A 100 -29.66 1.64 -2.81
CA PRO A 100 -29.77 0.51 -3.72
C PRO A 100 -31.11 -0.22 -3.53
N LEU A 101 -31.77 -0.53 -4.66
CA LEU A 101 -33.16 -0.95 -4.82
C LEU A 101 -33.56 -2.24 -4.07
N TRP A 102 -32.60 -2.98 -3.51
CA TRP A 102 -32.85 -4.24 -2.80
C TRP A 102 -33.40 -4.05 -1.37
N LYS A 103 -33.33 -2.84 -0.81
CA LYS A 103 -33.95 -2.53 0.50
C LYS A 103 -35.45 -2.20 0.44
N ALA A 104 -36.05 -2.10 -0.75
CA ALA A 104 -37.43 -1.67 -0.91
C ALA A 104 -38.50 -2.79 -0.81
N ASN A 105 -38.11 -4.05 -0.52
CA ASN A 105 -39.05 -5.17 -0.54
C ASN A 105 -39.01 -6.04 0.71
N ILE A 106 -39.16 -5.43 1.89
CA ILE A 106 -39.55 -6.13 3.12
C ILE A 106 -40.71 -5.35 3.73
N GLY A 107 -41.92 -5.91 3.68
CA GLY A 107 -43.04 -5.41 4.47
C GLY A 107 -44.37 -5.16 3.75
N ARG A 108 -44.77 -5.98 2.77
CA ARG A 108 -46.19 -6.09 2.36
C ARG A 108 -46.73 -7.48 2.68
N LYS A 109 -46.98 -7.75 3.97
CA LYS A 109 -47.94 -8.78 4.40
C LYS A 109 -48.39 -8.45 5.81
N GLN A 110 -49.70 -8.60 6.05
CA GLN A 110 -50.45 -8.46 7.32
C GLN A 110 -51.27 -7.15 7.44
N ARG A 111 -52.42 -7.13 6.76
CA ARG A 111 -53.69 -6.62 7.30
C ARG A 111 -54.82 -7.12 6.40
N GLY A 112 -55.33 -8.30 6.75
CA GLY A 112 -56.63 -8.80 6.31
C GLY A 112 -57.37 -9.23 7.56
N ASN A 113 -58.36 -8.44 7.96
CA ASN A 113 -59.51 -8.86 8.75
C ASN A 113 -60.67 -7.96 8.33
#